data_AF-A0A0P8ASW9-F1
#
_entry.id   AF-A0A0P8ASW9-F1
#
_cell.length_a   1.000
_cell.length_b   1.000
_cell.length_c   1.000
_cell.angle_alpha   90.00
_cell.angle_beta   90.00
_cell.angle_gamma   90.00
#
_symmetry.space_group_name_H-M   'P 1'
#
loop_
_entity.id
_entity.type
_entity.pdbx_description
1 polymer ?
#
loop_
_entity_poly.entity_id
_entity_poly.type
_entity_poly.pdbx_seq_one_letter_code
_entity_poly.pdbx_strand_id
1 'polypeptide(L)'
;MKVYKKNLLGLTIIPLILLLSGCPKKLEDNGDKYIASIYQALVTGGIGPYGDGLTVYEISVQDSPIIDSLTPKLTASNIANLAFEGLSDQDRNQVDGVVVNLKTTKGQTATYSYNSEILQEVSQKAALFKKYSEMLIKQDFDGVLAMKDPDRNYPAYRENWPEKIKELESIYGKLEGYMPFGIREFKNSSGQEFQFFGYLQFERRHFPYKMDFEVPNDQDQWSNFLIRENLR
;
A
#
# COMPACT_ATOMS: atom_id res chain seq x y z
N MET A 1 38.96 -9.29 -47.86
CA MET A 1 38.80 -8.25 -46.82
C MET A 1 37.39 -8.33 -46.26
N LYS A 2 37.22 -8.78 -45.01
CA LYS A 2 35.94 -8.79 -44.29
C LYS A 2 35.79 -7.46 -43.55
N VAL A 3 34.70 -6.73 -43.82
CA VAL A 3 34.37 -5.48 -43.12
C VAL A 3 33.56 -5.83 -41.88
N TYR A 4 34.13 -5.58 -40.69
CA TYR A 4 33.41 -5.65 -39.42
C TYR A 4 32.59 -4.37 -39.21
N LYS A 5 31.26 -4.49 -39.19
CA LYS A 5 30.36 -3.44 -38.67
C LYS A 5 30.40 -3.46 -37.13
N LYS A 6 30.82 -2.36 -36.52
CA LYS A 6 30.69 -2.11 -35.08
C LYS A 6 29.20 -1.91 -34.75
N ASN A 7 28.67 -2.74 -33.85
CA ASN A 7 27.38 -2.51 -33.22
C ASN A 7 27.53 -1.36 -32.22
N LEU A 8 26.78 -0.28 -32.45
CA LEU A 8 26.62 0.82 -31.51
C LEU A 8 25.59 0.37 -30.47
N LEU A 9 26.01 0.12 -29.23
CA LEU A 9 25.10 -0.08 -28.10
C LEU A 9 24.26 1.19 -27.94
N GLY A 10 22.95 1.06 -28.19
CA GLY A 10 21.98 2.08 -27.84
C GLY A 10 21.89 2.22 -26.33
N LEU A 11 22.29 3.39 -25.84
CA LEU A 11 22.11 3.81 -24.45
C LEU A 11 20.61 4.10 -24.25
N THR A 12 19.86 3.15 -23.70
CA THR A 12 18.46 3.36 -23.35
C THR A 12 18.40 4.28 -22.13
N ILE A 13 18.14 5.55 -22.36
CA ILE A 13 17.86 6.54 -21.32
C ILE A 13 16.49 6.20 -20.74
N ILE A 14 16.46 5.56 -19.57
CA ILE A 14 15.22 5.40 -18.80
C ILE A 14 14.89 6.78 -18.23
N PRO A 15 13.74 7.39 -18.56
CA PRO A 15 13.37 8.68 -17.99
C PRO A 15 13.15 8.52 -16.49
N LEU A 16 13.92 9.27 -15.71
CA LEU A 16 13.73 9.47 -14.28
C LEU A 16 12.41 10.23 -14.09
N ILE A 17 11.35 9.52 -13.74
CA ILE A 17 10.04 10.12 -13.46
C ILE A 17 10.13 10.85 -12.13
N LEU A 18 10.16 12.18 -12.18
CA LEU A 18 9.90 13.07 -11.06
C LEU A 18 8.46 12.83 -10.56
N LEU A 19 8.29 11.94 -9.60
CA LEU A 19 7.05 11.80 -8.85
C LEU A 19 6.94 13.01 -7.92
N LEU A 20 5.96 13.86 -8.24
CA LEU A 20 5.60 15.05 -7.49
C LEU A 20 5.41 14.70 -6.00
N SER A 21 6.30 15.21 -5.17
CA SER A 21 6.20 15.25 -3.72
C SER A 21 5.06 16.19 -3.31
N GLY A 22 3.85 15.65 -3.34
CA GLY A 22 2.65 16.29 -2.83
C GLY A 22 1.80 15.24 -2.13
N CYS A 23 1.82 15.24 -0.81
CA CYS A 23 0.89 14.46 0.01
C CYS A 23 -0.54 14.82 -0.45
N PRO A 24 -1.33 13.91 -1.04
CA PRO A 24 -2.66 14.27 -1.49
C PRO A 24 -3.53 14.57 -0.27
N LYS A 25 -4.00 15.81 -0.21
CA LYS A 25 -5.04 16.30 0.69
C LYS A 25 -6.30 15.46 0.48
N LYS A 26 -6.86 14.93 1.58
CA LYS A 26 -8.15 14.20 1.75
C LYS A 26 -8.57 13.30 0.55
N LEU A 27 -8.60 11.98 0.79
CA LEU A 27 -9.03 10.98 -0.20
C LEU A 27 -10.49 11.13 -0.68
N GLU A 28 -11.35 11.81 0.08
CA GLU A 28 -12.76 12.07 -0.28
C GLU A 28 -12.87 12.62 -1.72
N ASP A 29 -13.69 11.95 -2.54
CA ASP A 29 -13.98 12.23 -3.95
C ASP A 29 -12.79 12.10 -4.94
N ASN A 30 -11.67 11.52 -4.51
CA ASN A 30 -10.50 11.30 -5.37
C ASN A 30 -9.83 9.93 -5.20
N GLY A 31 -10.49 8.95 -4.58
CA GLY A 31 -9.97 7.59 -4.39
C GLY A 31 -9.40 6.98 -5.68
N ASP A 32 -10.17 6.99 -6.76
CA ASP A 32 -9.76 6.46 -8.07
C ASP A 32 -8.51 7.14 -8.63
N LYS A 33 -8.41 8.47 -8.54
CA LYS A 33 -7.24 9.22 -9.03
C LYS A 33 -6.01 8.89 -8.21
N TYR A 34 -6.17 8.75 -6.90
CA TYR A 34 -5.08 8.39 -6.01
C TYR A 34 -4.59 6.95 -6.28
N ILE A 35 -5.51 6.01 -6.49
CA ILE A 35 -5.20 4.64 -6.90
C ILE A 35 -4.49 4.63 -8.25
N ALA A 36 -4.98 5.39 -9.24
CA ALA A 36 -4.33 5.54 -10.55
C ALA A 36 -2.89 6.06 -10.42
N SER A 37 -2.66 7.00 -9.49
CA SER A 37 -1.32 7.54 -9.21
C SER A 37 -0.39 6.53 -8.56
N ILE A 38 -0.84 5.81 -7.53
CA ILE A 38 -0.01 4.81 -6.83
C ILE A 38 0.40 3.69 -7.78
N TYR A 39 -0.57 3.16 -8.51
CA TYR A 39 -0.35 1.99 -9.34
C TYR A 39 0.07 2.33 -10.77
N GLN A 40 0.10 3.62 -11.15
CA GLN A 40 0.36 4.03 -12.53
C GLN A 40 -0.54 3.26 -13.51
N ALA A 41 -1.83 3.25 -13.20
CA ALA A 41 -2.82 2.38 -13.81
C ALA A 41 -3.96 3.19 -14.44
N LEU A 42 -4.65 2.59 -15.41
CA LEU A 42 -5.98 3.06 -15.80
C LEU A 42 -6.99 2.57 -14.76
N VAL A 43 -7.76 3.51 -14.22
CA VAL A 43 -8.76 3.25 -13.18
C VAL A 43 -10.11 3.75 -13.64
N THR A 44 -11.13 2.92 -13.45
CA THR A 44 -12.54 3.28 -13.62
C THR A 44 -13.32 2.73 -12.44
N GLY A 45 -14.15 3.56 -11.81
CA GLY A 45 -14.96 3.18 -10.66
C GLY A 45 -16.42 3.63 -10.81
N GLY A 46 -17.32 2.95 -10.10
CA GLY A 46 -18.73 3.32 -10.04
C GLY A 46 -19.52 2.51 -9.01
N ILE A 47 -20.58 3.11 -8.48
CA ILE A 47 -21.53 2.42 -7.61
C ILE A 47 -22.58 1.73 -8.49
N GLY A 48 -22.86 0.47 -8.22
CA GLY A 48 -23.85 -0.29 -8.96
C GLY A 48 -24.33 -1.56 -8.26
N PRO A 49 -25.40 -2.17 -8.79
CA PRO A 49 -25.87 -3.46 -8.31
C PRO A 49 -24.85 -4.56 -8.61
N TYR A 50 -24.67 -5.50 -7.69
CA TYR A 50 -23.78 -6.65 -7.83
C TYR A 50 -24.40 -7.92 -7.26
N GLY A 51 -24.58 -8.93 -8.11
CA GLY A 51 -25.22 -10.18 -7.72
C GLY A 51 -26.64 -10.00 -7.17
N ASP A 52 -27.02 -10.86 -6.23
CA ASP A 52 -28.37 -10.95 -5.66
C ASP A 52 -28.66 -9.83 -4.65
N GLY A 53 -28.83 -8.60 -5.15
CA GLY A 53 -29.38 -7.48 -4.37
C GLY A 53 -28.37 -6.65 -3.58
N LEU A 54 -27.06 -6.89 -3.74
CA LEU A 54 -26.04 -6.02 -3.14
C LEU A 54 -25.80 -4.78 -3.99
N THR A 55 -25.46 -3.68 -3.35
CA THR A 55 -24.93 -2.47 -3.97
C THR A 55 -23.47 -2.34 -3.61
N VAL A 56 -22.57 -2.29 -4.59
CA VAL A 56 -21.12 -2.21 -4.36
C VAL A 56 -20.53 -1.04 -5.09
N TYR A 57 -19.36 -0.59 -4.62
CA TYR A 57 -18.46 0.17 -5.47
C TYR A 57 -17.60 -0.79 -6.28
N GLU A 58 -17.80 -0.84 -7.59
CA GLU A 58 -16.97 -1.63 -8.49
C GLU A 58 -15.84 -0.75 -9.02
N ILE A 59 -14.59 -1.21 -8.86
CA ILE A 59 -13.40 -0.55 -9.35
C ILE A 59 -12.59 -1.49 -10.23
N SER A 60 -12.30 -1.04 -11.45
CA SER A 60 -11.43 -1.73 -12.39
C SER A 60 -10.09 -1.02 -12.48
N VAL A 61 -9.00 -1.77 -12.31
CA VAL A 61 -7.63 -1.26 -12.36
C VAL A 61 -6.82 -2.10 -13.34
N GLN A 62 -6.26 -1.45 -14.36
CA GLN A 62 -5.62 -2.14 -15.48
C GLN A 62 -4.39 -1.44 -16.03
N ASP A 63 -3.66 -2.17 -16.88
CA ASP A 63 -2.54 -1.67 -17.68
C ASP A 63 -1.39 -1.07 -16.84
N SER A 64 -1.06 -1.75 -15.74
CA SER A 64 -0.02 -1.33 -14.80
C SER A 64 1.10 -2.37 -14.66
N PRO A 65 2.35 -2.01 -15.00
CA PRO A 65 3.52 -2.85 -14.68
C PRO A 65 3.71 -3.09 -13.18
N ILE A 66 3.21 -2.17 -12.33
CA ILE A 66 3.27 -2.32 -10.87
C ILE A 66 2.36 -3.47 -10.45
N ILE A 67 1.12 -3.50 -10.92
CA ILE A 67 0.17 -4.58 -10.60
C ILE A 67 0.68 -5.94 -11.06
N ASP A 68 1.30 -6.01 -12.24
CA ASP A 68 1.89 -7.23 -12.78
C ASP A 68 3.02 -7.81 -11.89
N SER A 69 3.66 -6.96 -11.08
CA SER A 69 4.77 -7.35 -10.21
C SER A 69 4.36 -7.73 -8.79
N LEU A 70 3.12 -7.41 -8.40
CA LEU A 70 2.63 -7.58 -7.02
C LEU A 70 1.73 -8.81 -6.89
N THR A 71 1.51 -9.27 -5.65
CA THR A 71 0.56 -10.36 -5.38
C THR A 71 -0.88 -9.84 -5.54
N PRO A 72 -1.68 -10.38 -6.48
CA PRO A 72 -2.98 -9.80 -6.83
C PRO A 72 -3.92 -9.61 -5.64
N LYS A 73 -4.00 -10.60 -4.74
CA LYS A 73 -4.85 -10.52 -3.53
C LYS A 73 -4.45 -9.39 -2.57
N LEU A 74 -3.15 -9.15 -2.39
CA LEU A 74 -2.65 -8.08 -1.50
C LEU A 74 -2.92 -6.71 -2.12
N THR A 75 -2.64 -6.59 -3.41
CA THR A 75 -2.88 -5.37 -4.21
C THR A 75 -4.36 -5.01 -4.21
N ALA A 76 -5.24 -5.99 -4.48
CA ALA A 76 -6.68 -5.78 -4.49
C ALA A 76 -7.21 -5.32 -3.12
N SER A 77 -6.68 -5.84 -2.01
CA SER A 77 -7.10 -5.43 -0.68
C SER A 77 -6.76 -3.97 -0.38
N ASN A 78 -5.57 -3.51 -0.80
CA ASN A 78 -5.21 -2.09 -0.67
C ASN A 78 -6.06 -1.20 -1.58
N ILE A 79 -6.31 -1.60 -2.84
CA ILE A 79 -7.19 -0.89 -3.76
C ILE A 79 -8.60 -0.76 -3.18
N ALA A 80 -9.14 -1.85 -2.61
CA ALA A 80 -10.45 -1.85 -2.00
C ALA A 80 -10.54 -0.85 -0.84
N ASN A 81 -9.54 -0.84 0.05
CA ASN A 81 -9.48 0.12 1.15
C ASN A 81 -9.39 1.57 0.66
N LEU A 82 -8.52 1.86 -0.31
CA LEU A 82 -8.36 3.21 -0.87
C LEU A 82 -9.63 3.68 -1.59
N ALA A 83 -10.31 2.78 -2.30
CA ALA A 83 -11.57 3.09 -2.97
C ALA A 83 -12.66 3.41 -1.93
N PHE A 84 -12.79 2.57 -0.91
CA PHE A 84 -13.74 2.77 0.18
C PHE A 84 -13.49 4.08 0.94
N GLU A 85 -12.23 4.38 1.30
CA GLU A 85 -11.84 5.65 1.93
C GLU A 85 -12.08 6.88 1.03
N GLY A 86 -12.07 6.69 -0.28
CA GLY A 86 -12.30 7.74 -1.26
C GLY A 86 -13.77 8.08 -1.48
N LEU A 87 -14.69 7.22 -1.03
CA LEU A 87 -16.13 7.45 -1.12
C LEU A 87 -16.58 8.56 -0.16
N SER A 88 -17.62 9.29 -0.57
CA SER A 88 -18.33 10.20 0.35
C SER A 88 -18.93 9.41 1.52
N ASP A 89 -19.17 10.07 2.66
CA ASP A 89 -19.82 9.40 3.79
C ASP A 89 -21.22 8.87 3.43
N GLN A 90 -21.93 9.57 2.54
CA GLN A 90 -23.23 9.11 2.03
C GLN A 90 -23.07 7.79 1.25
N ASP A 91 -22.12 7.73 0.32
CA ASP A 91 -21.90 6.56 -0.52
C ASP A 91 -21.37 5.37 0.29
N ARG A 92 -20.46 5.61 1.25
CA ARG A 92 -19.97 4.55 2.16
C ARG A 92 -21.09 3.87 2.94
N ASN A 93 -22.09 4.63 3.35
CA ASN A 93 -23.24 4.11 4.09
C ASN A 93 -24.26 3.38 3.20
N GLN A 94 -24.12 3.47 1.87
CA GLN A 94 -25.04 2.87 0.90
C GLN A 94 -24.46 1.61 0.22
N VAL A 95 -23.14 1.41 0.27
CA VAL A 95 -22.49 0.25 -0.34
C VAL A 95 -22.29 -0.88 0.67
N ASP A 96 -22.59 -2.10 0.24
CA ASP A 96 -22.33 -3.35 0.96
C ASP A 96 -20.84 -3.75 0.90
N GLY A 97 -20.07 -3.13 0.01
CA GLY A 97 -18.66 -3.41 -0.15
C GLY A 97 -18.02 -2.83 -1.41
N VAL A 98 -16.79 -3.26 -1.66
CA VAL A 98 -16.00 -2.91 -2.85
C VAL A 98 -15.64 -4.17 -3.63
N VAL A 99 -15.83 -4.12 -4.94
CA VAL A 99 -15.41 -5.16 -5.88
C VAL A 99 -14.24 -4.62 -6.70
N VAL A 100 -13.10 -5.30 -6.63
CA VAL A 100 -11.88 -4.92 -7.34
C VAL A 100 -11.64 -5.88 -8.50
N ASN A 101 -11.66 -5.35 -9.71
CA ASN A 101 -11.28 -6.05 -10.93
C ASN A 101 -9.87 -5.63 -11.35
N LEU A 102 -8.94 -6.58 -11.33
CA LEU A 102 -7.57 -6.38 -11.80
C LEU A 102 -7.42 -6.96 -13.19
N LYS A 103 -6.76 -6.23 -14.09
CA LYS A 103 -6.34 -6.73 -15.40
C LYS A 103 -4.86 -6.42 -15.65
N THR A 104 -4.05 -7.46 -15.77
CA THR A 104 -2.61 -7.34 -16.03
C THR A 104 -2.34 -6.87 -17.46
N THR A 105 -1.13 -6.37 -17.73
CA THR A 105 -0.73 -5.96 -19.10
C THR A 105 -0.75 -7.14 -20.09
N LYS A 106 -0.72 -8.38 -19.58
CA LYS A 106 -0.83 -9.62 -20.35
C LYS A 106 -2.28 -10.09 -20.54
N GLY A 107 -3.26 -9.32 -20.07
CA GLY A 107 -4.68 -9.61 -20.19
C GLY A 107 -5.22 -10.63 -19.18
N GLN A 108 -4.46 -10.99 -18.15
CA GLN A 108 -4.97 -11.85 -17.07
C GLN A 108 -5.88 -11.04 -16.16
N THR A 109 -7.02 -11.61 -15.78
CA THR A 109 -8.01 -10.94 -14.94
C THR A 109 -8.17 -11.63 -13.60
N ALA A 110 -8.39 -10.85 -12.55
CA ALA A 110 -8.76 -11.36 -11.23
C ALA A 110 -9.76 -10.42 -10.56
N THR A 111 -10.79 -10.97 -9.94
CA THR A 111 -11.82 -10.22 -9.23
C THR A 111 -11.80 -10.59 -7.76
N TYR A 112 -11.88 -9.58 -6.90
CA TYR A 112 -11.91 -9.72 -5.45
C TYR A 112 -13.04 -8.86 -4.88
N SER A 113 -13.70 -9.36 -3.84
CA SER A 113 -14.81 -8.65 -3.18
C SER A 113 -14.53 -8.53 -1.69
N TYR A 114 -14.77 -7.35 -1.14
CA TYR A 114 -14.53 -7.00 0.25
C TYR A 114 -15.79 -6.32 0.79
N ASN A 115 -16.33 -6.79 1.92
CA ASN A 115 -17.54 -6.18 2.51
C ASN A 115 -17.19 -4.85 3.22
N SER A 116 -18.16 -3.97 3.36
CA SER A 116 -17.98 -2.64 3.96
C SER A 116 -17.61 -2.72 5.44
N GLU A 117 -18.13 -3.71 6.19
CA GLU A 117 -17.79 -3.92 7.61
C GLU A 117 -16.29 -4.13 7.82
N ILE A 118 -15.68 -5.05 7.07
CA ILE A 118 -14.23 -5.31 7.14
C ILE A 118 -13.45 -4.10 6.63
N LEU A 119 -13.90 -3.47 5.54
CA LEU A 119 -13.23 -2.27 5.01
C LEU A 119 -13.23 -1.10 6.01
N GLN A 120 -14.27 -0.98 6.83
CA GLN A 120 -14.33 0.00 7.90
C GLN A 120 -13.27 -0.27 8.98
N GLU A 121 -13.11 -1.53 9.41
CA GLU A 121 -12.06 -1.92 10.36
C GLU A 121 -10.66 -1.70 9.78
N VAL A 122 -10.45 -2.11 8.52
CA VAL A 122 -9.19 -1.92 7.80
C VAL A 122 -8.86 -0.44 7.69
N SER A 123 -9.82 0.43 7.37
CA SER A 123 -9.59 1.87 7.21
C SER A 123 -9.13 2.53 8.52
N GLN A 124 -9.68 2.11 9.66
CA GLN A 124 -9.22 2.60 10.97
C GLN A 124 -7.74 2.23 11.20
N LYS A 125 -7.33 1.00 10.91
CA LYS A 125 -5.93 0.58 11.04
C LYS A 125 -5.03 1.18 9.94
N ALA A 126 -5.57 1.45 8.75
CA ALA A 126 -4.88 2.15 7.68
C ALA A 126 -4.54 3.59 8.08
N ALA A 127 -5.39 4.26 8.86
CA ALA A 127 -5.09 5.58 9.41
C ALA A 127 -3.88 5.54 10.37
N LEU A 128 -3.77 4.50 11.20
CA LEU A 128 -2.60 4.30 12.06
C LEU A 128 -1.33 4.04 11.24
N PHE A 129 -1.43 3.19 10.22
CA PHE A 129 -0.33 2.94 9.29
C PHE A 129 0.17 4.24 8.64
N LYS A 130 -0.74 5.10 8.15
CA LYS A 130 -0.40 6.41 7.58
C LYS A 130 0.29 7.30 8.62
N LYS A 131 -0.29 7.42 9.83
CA LYS A 131 0.27 8.18 10.96
C LYS A 131 1.72 7.75 11.24
N TYR A 132 1.99 6.44 11.33
CA TYR A 132 3.32 5.94 11.65
C TYR A 132 4.30 6.16 10.49
N SER A 133 3.84 5.96 9.26
CA SER A 133 4.66 6.20 8.07
C SER A 133 5.08 7.68 7.96
N GLU A 134 4.19 8.61 8.29
CA GLU A 134 4.51 10.03 8.38
C GLU A 134 5.51 10.36 9.48
N MET A 135 5.42 9.69 10.63
CA MET A 135 6.39 9.87 11.72
C MET A 135 7.79 9.39 11.33
N LEU A 136 7.89 8.29 10.58
CA LEU A 136 9.18 7.83 10.03
C LEU A 136 9.81 8.88 9.11
N ILE A 137 9.03 9.52 8.24
CA ILE A 137 9.50 10.60 7.35
C ILE A 137 9.97 11.81 8.16
N LYS A 138 9.26 12.14 9.24
CA LYS A 138 9.62 13.23 10.16
C LYS A 138 10.78 12.86 11.09
N GLN A 139 11.31 11.65 10.99
CA GLN A 139 12.33 11.09 11.89
C GLN A 139 11.90 11.09 13.37
N ASP A 140 10.60 11.06 13.65
CA ASP A 140 10.03 10.94 15.00
C ASP A 140 10.05 9.47 15.45
N PHE A 141 11.25 8.95 15.65
CA PHE A 141 11.45 7.55 15.95
C PHE A 141 11.00 7.20 17.37
N ASP A 142 11.22 8.10 18.33
CA ASP A 142 10.78 7.91 19.71
C ASP A 142 9.26 7.85 19.81
N GLY A 143 8.54 8.68 19.04
CA GLY A 143 7.09 8.62 18.96
C GLY A 143 6.58 7.30 18.40
N VAL A 144 7.20 6.76 17.35
CA VAL A 144 6.84 5.43 16.81
C VAL A 144 7.13 4.33 17.84
N LEU A 145 8.27 4.38 18.54
CA LEU A 145 8.60 3.41 19.60
C LEU A 145 7.61 3.44 20.77
N ALA A 146 7.13 4.62 21.15
CA ALA A 146 6.18 4.77 22.25
C ALA A 146 4.80 4.13 21.96
N MET A 147 4.47 3.89 20.69
CA MET A 147 3.24 3.25 20.24
C MET A 147 3.42 1.74 19.96
N LYS A 148 4.53 1.17 20.40
CA LYS A 148 4.72 -0.28 20.38
C LYS A 148 3.79 -0.94 21.39
N ASP A 149 3.15 -2.04 20.97
CA ASP A 149 2.43 -2.92 21.90
C ASP A 149 3.43 -3.56 22.90
N PRO A 150 3.30 -3.28 24.22
CA PRO A 150 4.25 -3.77 25.22
C PRO A 150 4.13 -5.28 25.50
N ASP A 151 2.97 -5.88 25.23
CA ASP A 151 2.68 -7.27 25.53
C ASP A 151 3.11 -8.21 24.39
N ARG A 152 3.50 -7.64 23.25
CA ARG A 152 3.93 -8.39 22.07
C ARG A 152 5.44 -8.32 21.88
N ASN A 153 6.04 -9.50 21.66
CA ASN A 153 7.49 -9.65 21.48
C ASN A 153 7.90 -10.67 20.37
N TYR A 154 7.35 -10.56 19.15
CA TYR A 154 7.88 -11.11 17.90
C TYR A 154 9.40 -10.91 17.67
N PRO A 155 10.14 -11.88 17.10
CA PRO A 155 11.59 -11.76 16.85
C PRO A 155 12.02 -10.53 16.03
N ALA A 156 11.12 -10.01 15.19
CA ALA A 156 11.27 -8.80 14.40
C ALA A 156 11.38 -7.50 15.25
N TYR A 157 10.98 -7.52 16.53
CA TYR A 157 11.22 -6.43 17.48
C TYR A 157 12.70 -6.14 17.77
N ARG A 158 13.62 -6.95 17.23
CA ARG A 158 15.06 -6.78 17.39
C ARG A 158 15.71 -5.97 16.27
N GLU A 159 14.98 -5.67 15.19
CA GLU A 159 15.50 -4.76 14.16
C GLU A 159 15.57 -3.34 14.74
N ASN A 160 16.78 -2.80 14.85
CA ASN A 160 17.00 -1.38 15.16
C ASN A 160 16.64 -0.56 13.93
N TRP A 161 15.34 -0.46 13.64
CA TRP A 161 14.83 0.20 12.45
C TRP A 161 15.24 1.69 12.38
N PRO A 162 15.46 2.46 13.48
CA PRO A 162 16.06 3.79 13.38
C PRO A 162 17.46 3.76 12.75
N GLU A 163 18.31 2.83 13.17
CA GLU A 163 19.64 2.62 12.56
C GLU A 163 19.52 2.13 11.12
N LYS A 164 18.55 1.25 10.83
CA LYS A 164 18.32 0.75 9.47
C LYS A 164 17.90 1.86 8.52
N ILE A 165 17.02 2.77 8.95
CA ILE A 165 16.63 3.93 8.12
C ILE A 165 17.84 4.81 7.87
N LYS A 166 18.67 5.11 8.89
CA LYS A 166 19.91 5.89 8.70
C LYS A 166 20.90 5.22 7.74
N GLU A 167 21.05 3.89 7.84
CA GLU A 167 21.85 3.10 6.91
C GLU A 167 21.32 3.26 5.48
N LEU A 168 20.01 3.08 5.28
CA LEU A 168 19.36 3.24 3.98
C LEU A 168 19.48 4.67 3.45
N GLU A 169 19.37 5.70 4.30
CA GLU A 169 19.56 7.09 3.90
C GLU A 169 20.99 7.34 3.39
N SER A 170 21.99 6.73 4.02
CA SER A 170 23.39 6.82 3.57
C SER A 170 23.62 6.18 2.20
N ILE A 171 22.88 5.11 1.87
CA ILE A 171 23.03 4.34 0.63
C ILE A 171 22.16 4.90 -0.49
N TYR A 172 20.92 5.32 -0.20
CA TYR A 172 19.88 5.64 -1.18
C TYR A 172 19.43 7.10 -1.16
N GLY A 173 20.01 7.95 -0.30
CA GLY A 173 19.61 9.36 -0.15
C GLY A 173 18.47 9.51 0.86
N LYS A 174 18.03 10.74 1.12
CA LYS A 174 17.05 11.05 2.17
C LYS A 174 15.74 10.27 2.01
N LEU A 175 15.10 9.90 3.13
CA LEU A 175 13.72 9.42 3.12
C LEU A 175 12.76 10.59 2.83
N GLU A 176 12.02 10.51 1.72
CA GLU A 176 11.15 11.58 1.23
C GLU A 176 9.66 11.26 1.39
N GLY A 177 9.30 9.97 1.40
CA GLY A 177 7.91 9.56 1.32
C GLY A 177 7.66 8.09 1.65
N TYR A 178 6.41 7.68 1.51
CA TYR A 178 6.00 6.28 1.55
C TYR A 178 4.90 6.01 0.53
N MET A 179 4.82 4.75 0.07
CA MET A 179 3.80 4.29 -0.86
C MET A 179 3.18 2.98 -0.36
N PRO A 180 1.92 2.98 0.12
CA PRO A 180 1.22 1.74 0.47
C PRO A 180 0.94 0.92 -0.79
N PHE A 181 1.12 -0.41 -0.72
CA PHE A 181 0.84 -1.27 -1.87
C PHE A 181 0.05 -2.54 -1.56
N GLY A 182 -0.07 -2.93 -0.28
CA GLY A 182 -0.74 -4.17 0.06
C GLY A 182 -1.28 -4.18 1.49
N ILE A 183 -2.39 -4.88 1.66
CA ILE A 183 -2.97 -5.20 2.96
C ILE A 183 -3.18 -6.71 3.01
N ARG A 184 -2.80 -7.34 4.12
CA ARG A 184 -3.13 -8.73 4.41
C ARG A 184 -3.89 -8.79 5.72
N GLU A 185 -5.00 -9.48 5.66
CA GLU A 185 -5.81 -9.79 6.81
C GLU A 185 -5.64 -11.28 7.15
N PHE A 186 -5.53 -11.61 8.44
CA PHE A 186 -5.74 -12.98 8.90
C PHE A 186 -6.26 -13.04 10.34
N LYS A 187 -7.02 -14.10 10.59
CA LYS A 187 -7.53 -14.45 11.91
C LYS A 187 -6.60 -15.47 12.56
N ASN A 188 -6.11 -15.14 13.75
CA ASN A 188 -5.28 -16.00 14.58
C ASN A 188 -5.99 -16.33 15.92
N SER A 189 -5.35 -17.08 16.81
CA SER A 189 -5.91 -17.43 18.12
C SER A 189 -6.06 -16.25 19.08
N SER A 190 -5.37 -15.13 18.82
CA SER A 190 -5.44 -13.88 19.59
C SER A 190 -6.45 -12.88 19.03
N GLY A 191 -7.00 -13.11 17.85
CA GLY A 191 -7.95 -12.22 17.20
C GLY A 191 -7.64 -11.98 15.73
N GLN A 192 -8.03 -10.81 15.26
CA GLN A 192 -7.86 -10.37 13.87
C GLN A 192 -6.57 -9.53 13.77
N GLU A 193 -5.68 -9.88 12.83
CA GLU A 193 -4.43 -9.16 12.54
C GLU A 193 -4.47 -8.58 11.12
N PHE A 194 -4.00 -7.35 10.98
CA PHE A 194 -3.85 -6.62 9.73
C PHE A 194 -2.38 -6.28 9.52
N GLN A 195 -1.83 -6.73 8.39
CA GLN A 195 -0.49 -6.39 7.95
C GLN A 195 -0.57 -5.43 6.79
N PHE A 196 0.06 -4.27 6.95
CA PHE A 196 0.16 -3.23 5.94
C PHE A 196 1.54 -3.27 5.33
N PHE A 197 1.60 -3.27 4.01
CA PHE A 197 2.82 -3.34 3.21
C PHE A 197 2.99 -2.04 2.44
N GLY A 198 4.18 -1.49 2.48
CA GLY A 198 4.52 -0.27 1.75
C GLY A 198 5.97 -0.23 1.30
N TYR A 199 6.29 0.78 0.51
CA TYR A 199 7.66 1.18 0.21
C TYR A 199 7.98 2.49 0.91
N LEU A 200 9.11 2.55 1.61
CA LEU A 200 9.77 3.79 1.98
C LEU A 200 10.44 4.37 0.72
N GLN A 201 10.18 5.63 0.42
CA GLN A 201 10.69 6.28 -0.79
C GLN A 201 11.91 7.11 -0.44
N PHE A 202 13.09 6.56 -0.73
CA PHE A 202 14.36 7.29 -0.68
C PHE A 202 14.65 7.90 -2.05
N GLU A 203 15.41 9.00 -2.10
CA GLU A 203 15.74 9.74 -3.33
C GLU A 203 16.14 8.85 -4.52
N ARG A 204 16.89 7.77 -4.27
CA ARG A 204 17.39 6.85 -5.30
C ARG A 204 16.70 5.50 -5.34
N ARG A 205 15.85 5.16 -4.36
CA ARG A 205 15.29 3.81 -4.25
C ARG A 205 14.03 3.73 -3.38
N HIS A 206 13.08 2.90 -3.83
CA HIS A 206 11.99 2.41 -2.98
C HIS A 206 12.43 1.17 -2.19
N PHE A 207 12.24 1.18 -0.87
CA PHE A 207 12.63 0.06 0.00
C PHE A 207 11.42 -0.51 0.75
N PRO A 208 11.16 -1.82 0.68
CA PRO A 208 9.96 -2.43 1.26
C PRO A 208 9.96 -2.42 2.79
N TYR A 209 8.79 -2.16 3.37
CA TYR A 209 8.52 -2.28 4.81
C TYR A 209 7.10 -2.83 5.08
N LYS A 210 6.90 -3.33 6.30
CA LYS A 210 5.63 -3.88 6.76
C LYS A 210 5.35 -3.49 8.20
N MET A 211 4.11 -3.13 8.53
CA MET A 211 3.62 -2.94 9.89
C MET A 211 2.41 -3.81 10.16
N ASP A 212 2.37 -4.45 11.32
CA ASP A 212 1.25 -5.32 11.74
C ASP A 212 0.46 -4.66 12.89
N PHE A 213 -0.86 -4.84 12.89
CA PHE A 213 -1.82 -4.30 13.87
C PHE A 213 -2.84 -5.39 14.25
N GLU A 214 -3.20 -5.52 15.52
CA GLU A 214 -4.27 -6.44 15.97
C GLU A 214 -5.52 -5.67 16.43
N VAL A 215 -6.71 -6.27 16.27
CA VAL A 215 -8.01 -5.59 16.46
C VAL A 215 -8.72 -5.72 17.81
N PRO A 216 -8.40 -6.58 18.80
CA PRO A 216 -8.97 -6.27 20.11
C PRO A 216 -8.26 -5.06 20.74
N ASN A 217 -7.16 -4.56 20.15
CA ASN A 217 -6.47 -3.40 20.67
C ASN A 217 -7.17 -2.13 20.15
N ASP A 218 -8.09 -1.60 20.96
CA ASP A 218 -8.67 -0.25 20.85
C ASP A 218 -7.59 0.84 20.87
N GLN A 219 -6.34 0.44 21.11
CA GLN A 219 -5.18 1.30 21.22
C GLN A 219 -4.54 1.53 19.86
N ASP A 220 -4.02 2.75 19.71
CA ASP A 220 -3.12 3.16 18.62
C ASP A 220 -1.76 2.45 18.80
N GLN A 221 -1.70 1.13 18.60
CA GLN A 221 -0.48 0.34 18.77
C GLN A 221 -0.20 -0.56 17.58
N TRP A 222 1.09 -0.71 17.26
CA TRP A 222 1.57 -1.70 16.29
C TRP A 222 2.16 -2.90 17.02
N SER A 223 1.94 -4.09 16.44
CA SER A 223 2.40 -5.37 16.97
C SER A 223 3.65 -5.90 16.25
N ASN A 224 4.03 -5.35 15.10
CA ASN A 224 5.28 -5.71 14.42
C ASN A 224 5.68 -4.62 13.42
N PHE A 225 6.99 -4.42 13.22
CA PHE A 225 7.51 -3.51 12.21
C PHE A 225 8.79 -4.08 11.58
N LEU A 226 8.85 -4.15 10.26
CA LEU A 226 9.94 -4.73 9.48
C LEU A 226 10.36 -3.82 8.32
N ILE A 227 11.66 -3.67 8.10
CA ILE A 227 12.24 -2.95 6.95
C ILE A 227 13.26 -3.85 6.24
N ARG A 228 12.83 -4.61 5.22
CA ARG A 228 13.67 -5.60 4.53
C ARG A 228 13.17 -5.97 3.14
N GLU A 229 14.09 -6.32 2.24
CA GLU A 229 13.82 -6.72 0.84
C GLU A 229 12.80 -7.86 0.70
N ASN A 230 12.78 -8.80 1.67
CA ASN A 230 11.88 -9.96 1.65
C ASN A 230 10.90 -9.90 2.83
N LEU A 231 9.71 -9.33 2.60
CA LEU A 231 8.64 -9.19 3.60
C LEU A 231 7.80 -10.48 3.80
N ARG A 232 8.43 -11.66 3.72
CA ARG A 232 7.76 -12.94 4.01
C ARG A 232 7.62 -13.16 5.51
#